data_AF-A0A9D5UW80-F1
#
_entry.id   AF-A0A9D5UW80-F1
#
_cell.length_a   1.000
_cell.length_b   1.000
_cell.length_c   1.000
_cell.angle_alpha   90.00
_cell.angle_beta   90.00
_cell.angle_gamma   90.00
#
_symmetry.space_group_name_H-M   'P 1'
#
loop_
_entity.id
_entity.type
_entity.pdbx_description
1 polymer ?
#
loop_
_entity_poly.entity_id
_entity_poly.type
_entity_poly.pdbx_seq_one_letter_code
_entity_poly.pdbx_strand_id
1 'polypeptide(L)'
;MSRPCNIPDITRHLFQDSDQIHHPPQPLELTMMKDQTLAYRPLCDEDGFSLPEVAWNEDLAIAMASEDHLPKLSDQQLQFLHTLRNYYDRFRFVPLERYACRATALADDCVQDLFQGNMREAWRLAGLPNPGEEANTYMSSRSRDQAIRP
;
A
#
# COMPACT_ATOMS: atom_id res chain seq x y z
N MET A 1 -1.65 13.50 -5.71
CA MET A 1 -2.78 13.47 -4.76
C MET A 1 -3.04 12.00 -4.49
N SER A 2 -2.72 11.50 -3.29
CA SER A 2 -2.99 10.12 -2.90
C SER A 2 -4.50 9.89 -2.95
N ARG A 3 -4.95 8.77 -3.55
CA ARG A 3 -6.38 8.44 -3.64
C ARG A 3 -6.85 7.83 -2.32
N PRO A 4 -8.11 8.05 -1.91
CA PRO A 4 -8.68 7.41 -0.73
C PRO A 4 -8.70 5.88 -0.94
N CYS A 5 -8.38 5.14 0.13
CA CYS A 5 -8.30 3.69 0.12
C CYS A 5 -9.68 3.06 -0.10
N ASN A 6 -9.95 2.59 -1.32
CA ASN A 6 -11.14 1.82 -1.70
C ASN A 6 -10.86 0.30 -1.80
N ILE A 7 -9.82 -0.19 -1.11
CA ILE A 7 -9.45 -1.60 -1.12
C ILE A 7 -10.34 -2.38 -0.14
N PRO A 8 -11.18 -3.32 -0.61
CA PRO A 8 -11.92 -4.21 0.28
C PRO A 8 -10.94 -5.04 1.13
N ASP A 9 -11.31 -5.34 2.38
CA ASP A 9 -10.54 -6.23 3.27
C ASP A 9 -10.51 -7.65 2.71
N ILE A 10 -9.63 -7.90 1.74
CA ILE A 10 -9.42 -9.21 1.11
C ILE A 10 -8.73 -10.19 2.06
N THR A 11 -8.13 -9.71 3.15
CA THR A 11 -7.40 -10.54 4.12
C THR A 11 -8.31 -11.43 4.98
N ARG A 12 -9.62 -11.18 4.97
CA ARG A 12 -10.59 -11.98 5.73
C ARG A 12 -11.30 -13.08 4.94
N HIS A 13 -11.15 -13.13 3.61
CA HIS A 13 -11.95 -14.02 2.76
C HIS A 13 -11.32 -15.38 2.41
N LEU A 14 -10.12 -15.69 2.92
CA LEU A 14 -9.47 -17.00 2.69
C LEU A 14 -9.70 -18.04 3.80
N PHE A 15 -10.66 -17.81 4.72
CA PHE A 15 -11.06 -18.81 5.71
C PHE A 15 -12.57 -18.85 5.89
N GLN A 16 -13.32 -19.25 4.85
CA GLN A 16 -14.69 -19.75 5.00
C GLN A 16 -15.18 -20.48 3.74
N ASP A 17 -14.43 -21.49 3.29
CA ASP A 17 -15.02 -22.55 2.48
C ASP A 17 -15.72 -23.54 3.40
N SER A 18 -17.06 -23.46 3.47
CA SER A 18 -17.97 -24.58 3.26
C SER A 18 -19.41 -24.14 3.59
N ASP A 19 -20.32 -24.49 2.66
CA ASP A 19 -21.78 -24.53 2.82
C ASP A 19 -22.58 -23.21 2.73
N GLN A 20 -23.07 -22.87 1.52
CA GLN A 20 -24.44 -23.17 1.07
C GLN A 20 -24.91 -22.28 -0.10
N ILE A 21 -25.62 -22.95 -1.01
CA ILE A 21 -26.26 -22.47 -2.24
C ILE A 21 -27.54 -21.68 -1.90
N HIS A 22 -27.70 -20.43 -2.36
CA HIS A 22 -29.04 -19.95 -2.76
C HIS A 22 -29.06 -18.75 -3.73
N HIS A 23 -29.67 -19.02 -4.88
CA HIS A 23 -30.47 -18.22 -5.82
C HIS A 23 -30.46 -16.66 -5.77
N PRO A 24 -30.46 -15.97 -6.93
CA PRO A 24 -30.51 -14.50 -7.00
C PRO A 24 -31.96 -13.99 -7.14
N PRO A 25 -32.39 -12.94 -6.41
CA PRO A 25 -33.63 -12.24 -6.74
C PRO A 25 -33.36 -10.98 -7.62
N GLN A 26 -34.15 -10.86 -8.68
CA GLN A 26 -34.37 -9.67 -9.54
C GLN A 26 -35.49 -8.77 -8.91
N PRO A 27 -35.87 -7.59 -9.46
CA PRO A 27 -35.51 -6.30 -8.87
C PRO A 27 -36.72 -5.42 -8.50
N LEU A 28 -36.43 -4.28 -7.85
CA LEU A 28 -37.24 -3.05 -7.68
C LEU A 28 -38.05 -2.87 -6.38
N GLU A 29 -37.78 -1.70 -5.79
CA GLU A 29 -38.54 -0.91 -4.81
C GLU A 29 -38.63 -1.44 -3.37
N LEU A 30 -37.81 -0.87 -2.47
CA LEU A 30 -38.34 -0.01 -1.41
C LEU A 30 -37.24 0.68 -0.60
N THR A 31 -37.32 2.02 -0.59
CA THR A 31 -37.22 2.90 0.58
C THR A 31 -35.99 2.82 1.49
N MET A 32 -35.39 4.00 1.65
CA MET A 32 -34.48 4.42 2.71
C MET A 32 -34.73 3.74 4.07
N MET A 33 -34.03 2.64 4.32
CA MET A 33 -33.78 2.10 5.65
C MET A 33 -32.27 2.07 5.88
N LYS A 34 -31.84 3.06 6.66
CA LYS A 34 -30.57 3.09 7.39
C LYS A 34 -30.50 1.85 8.27
N ASP A 35 -29.73 0.85 7.87
CA ASP A 35 -28.74 0.11 8.69
C ASP A 35 -28.29 -1.15 7.91
N GLN A 36 -27.40 -0.95 6.94
CA GLN A 36 -26.60 -2.02 6.37
C GLN A 36 -25.18 -1.48 6.19
N THR A 37 -24.57 -1.12 7.30
CA THR A 37 -23.13 -0.84 7.32
C THR A 37 -22.43 -2.18 7.16
N LEU A 38 -22.24 -2.62 5.91
CA LEU A 38 -21.13 -3.52 5.59
C LEU A 38 -19.91 -2.81 6.18
N ALA A 39 -19.33 -3.35 7.25
CA ALA A 39 -18.27 -2.71 8.01
C ALA A 39 -17.01 -2.64 7.15
N TYR A 40 -16.97 -1.67 6.24
CA TYR A 40 -15.80 -1.33 5.46
C TYR A 40 -14.82 -0.65 6.41
N ARG A 41 -13.96 -1.45 7.05
CA ARG A 41 -12.86 -0.90 7.82
C ARG A 41 -11.85 -0.32 6.83
N PRO A 42 -11.50 0.97 6.93
CA PRO A 42 -10.45 1.53 6.10
C PRO A 42 -9.14 0.79 6.37
N LEU A 43 -8.42 0.38 5.33
CA LEU A 43 -7.12 -0.29 5.46
C LEU A 43 -5.95 0.70 5.57
N CYS A 44 -6.17 1.95 5.17
CA CYS A 44 -5.17 3.01 5.16
C CYS A 44 -5.74 4.33 5.71
N ASP A 45 -4.87 5.26 6.06
CA ASP A 45 -5.21 6.62 6.46
C ASP A 45 -5.51 7.55 5.25
N GLU A 46 -5.78 8.82 5.53
CA GLU A 46 -6.08 9.85 4.50
C GLU A 46 -4.90 10.12 3.55
N ASP A 47 -3.68 9.84 3.99
CA ASP A 47 -2.45 9.96 3.21
C ASP A 47 -2.15 8.72 2.35
N GLY A 48 -2.92 7.65 2.54
CA GLY A 48 -2.84 6.37 1.84
C GLY A 48 -1.94 5.33 2.50
N PHE A 49 -1.42 5.56 3.70
CA PHE A 49 -0.55 4.64 4.43
C PHE A 49 -1.33 3.61 5.22
N SER A 50 -0.83 2.36 5.28
CA SER A 50 -1.51 1.28 5.98
C SER A 50 -1.66 1.55 7.47
N LEU A 51 -2.85 1.23 8.00
CA LEU A 51 -3.10 1.34 9.43
C LEU A 51 -2.34 0.24 10.20
N PRO A 52 -1.93 0.49 11.46
CA PRO A 52 -1.14 -0.46 12.26
C PRO A 52 -1.77 -1.84 12.45
N GLU A 53 -3.10 -1.90 12.48
CA GLU A 53 -3.92 -3.11 12.59
C GLU A 53 -3.95 -4.00 11.34
N VAL A 54 -3.54 -3.48 10.17
CA VAL A 54 -3.65 -4.20 8.90
C VAL A 54 -2.44 -5.10 8.74
N ALA A 55 -2.71 -6.39 8.58
CA ALA A 55 -1.68 -7.35 8.24
C ALA A 55 -1.20 -7.10 6.81
N TRP A 56 0.10 -6.81 6.67
CA TRP A 56 0.69 -6.62 5.35
C TRP A 56 1.02 -7.97 4.71
N ASN A 57 0.69 -8.11 3.43
CA ASN A 57 1.10 -9.18 2.54
C ASN A 57 1.29 -8.63 1.11
N GLU A 58 1.80 -9.47 0.20
CA GLU A 58 1.98 -9.06 -1.20
C GLU A 58 0.66 -8.73 -1.90
N ASP A 59 -0.43 -9.44 -1.56
CA ASP A 59 -1.76 -9.19 -2.14
C ASP A 59 -2.24 -7.78 -1.82
N LEU A 60 -2.01 -7.30 -0.59
CA LEU A 60 -2.32 -5.93 -0.19
C LEU A 60 -1.47 -4.93 -0.98
N ALA A 61 -0.16 -5.17 -1.14
CA ALA A 61 0.71 -4.31 -1.94
C ALA A 61 0.25 -4.25 -3.41
N ILE A 62 -0.14 -5.38 -4.00
CA ILE A 62 -0.65 -5.47 -5.37
C ILE A 62 -1.99 -4.74 -5.50
N ALA A 63 -2.90 -4.90 -4.53
CA ALA A 63 -4.18 -4.20 -4.50
C ALA A 63 -3.97 -2.67 -4.40
N MET A 64 -3.06 -2.22 -3.55
CA MET A 64 -2.70 -0.80 -3.41
C MET A 64 -2.10 -0.23 -4.70
N ALA A 65 -1.21 -0.97 -5.36
CA ALA A 65 -0.64 -0.57 -6.63
C ALA A 65 -1.72 -0.48 -7.74
N SER A 66 -2.65 -1.43 -7.75
CA SER A 66 -3.75 -1.46 -8.72
C SER A 66 -4.70 -0.27 -8.57
N GLU A 67 -5.04 0.11 -7.33
CA GLU A 67 -5.87 1.29 -7.05
C GLU A 67 -5.21 2.61 -7.50
N ASP A 68 -3.88 2.66 -7.43
CA ASP A 68 -3.07 3.77 -7.91
C ASP A 68 -2.82 3.76 -9.43
N HIS A 69 -3.37 2.76 -10.14
CA HIS A 69 -3.14 2.55 -11.58
C HIS A 69 -1.66 2.33 -11.91
N LEU A 70 -0.89 1.79 -10.97
CA LEU A 70 0.49 1.38 -11.18
C LEU A 70 0.54 0.08 -11.98
N PRO A 71 1.60 -0.12 -12.80
CA PRO A 71 1.83 -1.42 -13.43
C PRO A 71 2.02 -2.51 -12.37
N LYS A 72 1.87 -3.77 -12.80
CA LYS A 72 2.13 -4.93 -11.94
C LYS A 72 3.54 -4.83 -11.33
N LEU A 73 3.61 -4.99 -10.02
CA LEU A 73 4.87 -5.02 -9.28
C LEU A 73 5.75 -6.18 -9.77
N SER A 74 7.00 -5.87 -10.11
CA SER A 74 8.03 -6.86 -10.44
C SER A 74 8.56 -7.56 -9.19
N ASP A 75 9.22 -8.71 -9.39
CA ASP A 75 9.84 -9.46 -8.30
C ASP A 75 10.88 -8.64 -7.52
N GLN A 76 11.61 -7.75 -8.22
CA GLN A 76 12.57 -6.84 -7.58
C GLN A 76 11.88 -5.78 -6.73
N GLN A 77 10.75 -5.23 -7.20
CA GLN A 77 9.94 -4.30 -6.41
C GLN A 77 9.39 -5.01 -5.17
N LEU A 78 8.82 -6.20 -5.30
CA LEU A 78 8.30 -6.99 -4.18
C LEU A 78 9.41 -7.31 -3.15
N GLN A 79 10.58 -7.75 -3.61
CA GLN A 79 11.73 -8.00 -2.74
C GLN A 79 12.19 -6.75 -1.99
N PHE A 80 12.11 -5.58 -2.62
CA PHE A 80 12.37 -4.30 -1.97
C PHE A 80 11.32 -3.96 -0.92
N LEU A 81 10.03 -4.15 -1.20
CA LEU A 81 8.96 -3.94 -0.23
C LEU A 81 9.12 -4.85 1.00
N HIS A 82 9.43 -6.14 0.79
CA HIS A 82 9.75 -7.07 1.88
C HIS A 82 10.92 -6.59 2.73
N THR A 83 11.96 -6.04 2.09
CA THR A 83 13.14 -5.53 2.80
C THR A 83 12.77 -4.35 3.71
N LEU A 84 11.96 -3.41 3.20
CA LEU A 84 11.44 -2.30 3.99
C LEU A 84 10.59 -2.80 5.18
N ARG A 85 9.66 -3.71 4.91
CA ARG A 85 8.74 -4.25 5.92
C ARG A 85 9.49 -5.00 7.02
N ASN A 86 10.40 -5.89 6.65
CA ASN A 86 11.20 -6.67 7.59
C ASN A 86 12.10 -5.78 8.45
N TYR A 87 12.68 -4.73 7.87
CA TYR A 87 13.47 -3.78 8.64
C TYR A 87 12.60 -3.03 9.65
N TYR A 88 11.43 -2.56 9.22
CA TYR A 88 10.49 -1.86 10.11
C TYR A 88 9.97 -2.76 11.24
N ASP A 89 9.65 -4.01 10.94
CA ASP A 89 9.18 -4.95 11.97
C ASP A 89 10.24 -5.14 13.08
N ARG A 90 11.51 -5.25 12.68
CA ARG A 90 12.64 -5.45 13.60
C ARG A 90 13.02 -4.22 14.41
N PHE A 91 13.02 -3.04 13.81
CA PHE A 91 13.61 -1.84 14.40
C PHE A 91 12.59 -0.75 14.72
N ARG A 92 11.33 -0.90 14.28
CA ARG A 92 10.27 0.11 14.34
C ARG A 92 10.67 1.46 13.73
N PHE A 93 11.62 1.41 12.79
CA PHE A 93 12.17 2.55 12.06
C PHE A 93 12.27 2.21 10.58
N VAL A 94 12.20 3.21 9.70
CA VAL A 94 12.27 3.00 8.25
C VAL A 94 13.72 3.07 7.79
N PRO A 95 14.23 2.11 7.01
CA PRO A 95 15.63 2.13 6.61
C PRO A 95 15.93 3.30 5.67
N LEU A 96 17.18 3.73 5.67
CA LEU A 96 17.68 4.64 4.64
C LEU A 96 17.62 3.95 3.27
N GLU A 97 17.27 4.70 2.23
CA GLU A 97 17.15 4.24 0.85
C GLU A 97 18.33 3.36 0.40
N ARG A 98 19.56 3.90 0.52
CA ARG A 98 20.80 3.18 0.21
C ARG A 98 20.98 1.86 0.96
N TYR A 99 20.47 1.76 2.18
CA TYR A 99 20.56 0.54 2.97
C TYR A 99 19.60 -0.51 2.42
N ALA A 100 18.35 -0.12 2.13
CA ALA A 100 17.37 -1.00 1.54
C ALA A 100 17.83 -1.52 0.17
N CYS A 101 18.39 -0.65 -0.67
CA CYS A 101 18.95 -1.06 -1.97
C CYS A 101 20.09 -2.07 -1.84
N ARG A 102 21.04 -1.85 -0.91
CA ARG A 102 22.13 -2.80 -0.68
C ARG A 102 21.63 -4.13 -0.12
N ALA A 103 20.62 -4.10 0.75
CA ALA A 103 20.01 -5.30 1.32
C ALA A 103 19.28 -6.14 0.26
N THR A 104 18.83 -5.53 -0.85
CA THR A 104 18.28 -6.24 -2.02
C THR A 104 19.33 -6.55 -3.10
N ALA A 105 20.61 -6.34 -2.83
CA ALA A 105 21.71 -6.50 -3.79
C ALA A 105 21.54 -5.65 -5.07
N LEU A 106 20.93 -4.47 -4.95
CA LEU A 106 20.77 -3.49 -6.02
C LEU A 106 21.76 -2.32 -5.86
N ALA A 107 21.85 -1.48 -6.88
CA ALA A 107 22.65 -0.26 -6.85
C ALA A 107 22.13 0.74 -5.80
N ASP A 108 22.99 1.64 -5.31
CA ASP A 108 22.66 2.58 -4.23
C ASP A 108 21.47 3.51 -4.53
N ASP A 109 21.13 3.68 -5.81
CA ASP A 109 20.04 4.49 -6.36
C ASP A 109 18.86 3.65 -6.89
N CYS A 110 18.72 2.39 -6.46
CA CYS A 110 17.73 1.44 -6.96
C CYS A 110 16.27 1.96 -6.98
N VAL A 111 15.91 2.92 -6.12
CA VAL A 111 14.55 3.48 -6.07
C VAL A 111 14.22 4.29 -7.32
N GLN A 112 15.22 4.83 -8.02
CA GLN A 112 15.02 5.45 -9.32
C GLN A 112 14.47 4.45 -10.33
N ASP A 113 15.08 3.27 -10.41
CA ASP A 113 14.69 2.24 -11.36
C ASP A 113 13.39 1.54 -10.93
N LEU A 114 13.24 1.26 -9.63
CA LEU A 114 12.12 0.49 -9.12
C LEU A 114 10.83 1.29 -8.94
N PHE A 115 10.92 2.56 -8.53
CA PHE A 115 9.76 3.39 -8.18
C PHE A 115 9.85 4.79 -8.77
N GLN A 116 10.64 5.00 -9.83
CA GLN A 116 10.80 6.30 -10.50
C GLN A 116 11.20 7.42 -9.52
N GLY A 117 11.99 7.07 -8.51
CA GLY A 117 12.44 8.00 -7.46
C GLY A 117 11.39 8.28 -6.37
N ASN A 118 10.22 7.65 -6.42
CA ASN A 118 9.13 7.85 -5.47
C ASN A 118 9.25 6.92 -4.25
N MET A 119 10.10 7.30 -3.29
CA MET A 119 10.26 6.53 -2.05
C MET A 119 8.97 6.49 -1.20
N ARG A 120 8.13 7.54 -1.27
CA ARG A 120 6.85 7.57 -0.54
C ARG A 120 5.92 6.45 -1.00
N GLU A 121 5.88 6.20 -2.31
CA GLU A 121 5.10 5.10 -2.89
C GLU A 121 5.62 3.73 -2.42
N ALA A 122 6.94 3.52 -2.43
CA ALA A 122 7.53 2.28 -1.92
C ALA A 122 7.18 2.04 -0.43
N TRP A 123 7.17 3.09 0.40
CA TRP A 123 6.79 2.96 1.82
C TRP A 123 5.34 2.59 2.00
N ARG A 124 4.47 3.24 1.21
CA ARG A 124 3.04 3.00 1.21
C ARG A 124 2.74 1.55 0.80
N LEU A 125 3.32 1.08 -0.30
CA LEU A 125 3.15 -0.29 -0.79
C LEU A 125 3.77 -1.35 0.14
N ALA A 126 4.82 -1.00 0.89
CA ALA A 126 5.42 -1.87 1.92
C ALA A 126 4.60 -1.95 3.22
N GLY A 127 3.44 -1.29 3.27
CA GLY A 127 2.57 -1.26 4.45
C GLY A 127 3.22 -0.61 5.67
N LEU A 128 4.10 0.36 5.43
CA LEU A 128 4.67 1.17 6.50
C LEU A 128 3.65 2.21 6.95
N PRO A 129 3.59 2.53 8.27
CA PRO A 129 2.70 3.58 8.74
C PRO A 129 3.19 4.95 8.27
N ASN A 130 2.29 5.92 8.34
CA ASN A 130 2.58 7.30 8.01
C ASN A 130 3.76 7.86 8.83
N PRO A 131 4.80 8.41 8.18
CA PRO A 131 5.97 8.92 8.89
C PRO A 131 5.77 10.31 9.50
N GLY A 132 4.59 10.92 9.31
CA GLY A 132 4.25 12.25 9.79
C GLY A 132 4.40 13.34 8.72
N GLU A 133 3.79 14.49 8.96
CA GLU A 133 3.68 15.62 8.01
C GLU A 133 5.05 16.16 7.57
N GLU A 134 6.00 16.29 8.50
CA GLU A 134 7.35 16.78 8.20
C GLU A 134 8.09 15.87 7.21
N ALA A 135 8.06 14.55 7.46
CA ALA A 135 8.68 13.55 6.60
C ALA A 135 7.98 13.47 5.24
N ASN A 136 6.64 13.52 5.22
CA ASN A 136 5.84 13.54 4.01
C ASN A 136 6.18 14.74 3.12
N THR A 137 6.37 15.92 3.72
CA THR A 137 6.73 17.15 3.00
C THR A 137 8.11 17.03 2.37
N TYR A 138 9.10 16.51 3.11
CA TYR A 138 10.46 16.29 2.60
C TYR A 138 10.50 15.29 1.44
N MET A 139 9.75 14.19 1.53
CA MET A 139 9.68 13.20 0.44
C MET A 139 9.01 13.77 -0.81
N SER A 140 8.00 14.61 -0.62
CA SER A 140 7.25 15.24 -1.72
C SER A 140 7.99 16.42 -2.37
N SER A 141 9.00 17.02 -1.70
CA SER A 141 9.87 18.04 -2.30
C SER A 141 11.02 17.41 -3.08
N ARG A 142 11.58 16.29 -2.60
CA ARG A 142 12.68 15.59 -3.29
C ARG A 142 12.30 15.07 -4.69
N SER A 143 11.06 14.63 -4.88
CA SER A 143 10.53 14.27 -6.21
C SER A 143 10.38 15.48 -7.15
N ARG A 144 10.23 16.70 -6.63
CA ARG A 144 10.16 17.94 -7.43
C ARG A 144 11.53 18.47 -7.83
N ASP A 145 12.52 18.37 -6.94
CA ASP A 145 13.89 18.83 -7.23
C ASP A 145 14.62 17.92 -8.24
N GLN A 146 14.22 16.65 -8.38
CA GLN A 146 14.77 15.76 -9.40
C GLN A 146 14.25 16.03 -10.82
N ALA A 147 13.13 16.72 -10.97
CA ALA A 147 12.67 17.25 -12.26
C ALA A 147 13.48 18.48 -12.71
N ILE A 148 14.42 18.95 -11.89
CA ILE A 148 15.35 20.06 -12.14
C ILE A 148 16.78 19.51 -12.04
N ARG A 149 17.13 18.52 -12.86
CA ARG A 149 18.53 18.27 -13.21
C ARG A 149 18.68 18.47 -14.72
N PRO A 150 19.59 19.35 -15.17
CA PRO A 150 19.83 19.62 -16.59
C PRO A 150 20.40 18.41 -17.32
#